data_AF-A0A6A6QG15-F1
#
_entry.id   AF-A0A6A6QG15-F1
#
_cell.length_a   1.000
_cell.length_b   1.000
_cell.length_c   1.000
_cell.angle_alpha   90.00
_cell.angle_beta   90.00
_cell.angle_gamma   90.00
#
_symmetry.space_group_name_H-M   'P 1'
#
loop_
_entity.id
_entity.type
_entity.pdbx_description
1 polymer ?
#
loop_
_entity_poly.entity_id
_entity_poly.type
_entity_poly.pdbx_seq_one_letter_code
_entity_poly.pdbx_strand_id
1 'polypeptide(L)'
;MPITTELELRRFLSSKDIPCHEIEDLAGGSANFCWRIKTELGKHSIAKHAEPYVRIMPDVPLAIERMDYEHLALTAIPDIMSTNEHVRLPQLYNYFPDEHVMCMSDGGSQDLKESYKNDDNIDIPLLGRRIGSWLAKLHRETSEPDTLDFVKRTFDNETAKSIFRYTYNGLASVLKQHGHDPALGERINTKFGTETASDKTCLCHGDFWLPNIQLENQDDAVKVEKEDEIKLWAPVLTIIDWETVRVGNGATDVGRFAADSWMVDRFHGGKGMFEAFLKAYLTEHPLEQRDKIRLVVHFAVHIIFYSRMRWTDEEGTAELVQLGKAMLDAVEADDSKSLLTGPLGPLFCKST
;
A
#
# COMPACT_ATOMS: atom_id res chain seq x y z
N MET A 1 -12.89 4.05 26.71
CA MET A 1 -12.95 2.61 27.06
C MET A 1 -12.43 1.87 25.85
N PRO A 2 -11.61 0.82 26.03
CA PRO A 2 -11.09 0.07 24.88
C PRO A 2 -12.25 -0.53 24.08
N ILE A 3 -12.16 -0.49 22.75
CA ILE A 3 -13.13 -1.11 21.85
C ILE A 3 -12.38 -2.21 21.12
N THR A 4 -12.27 -3.36 21.76
CA THR A 4 -11.44 -4.49 21.27
C THR A 4 -12.26 -5.73 20.99
N THR A 5 -13.54 -5.72 21.37
CA THR A 5 -14.47 -6.84 21.21
C THR A 5 -15.75 -6.39 20.51
N GLU A 6 -16.46 -7.35 19.90
CA GLU A 6 -17.77 -7.10 19.29
C GLU A 6 -18.78 -6.46 20.27
N LEU A 7 -18.78 -6.92 21.53
CA LEU A 7 -19.69 -6.41 22.56
C LEU A 7 -19.41 -4.94 22.90
N GLU A 8 -18.14 -4.56 22.99
CA GLU A 8 -17.72 -3.18 23.22
C GLU A 8 -18.08 -2.30 22.03
N LEU A 9 -17.83 -2.77 20.80
CA LEU A 9 -18.23 -2.05 19.59
C LEU A 9 -19.75 -1.85 19.56
N ARG A 10 -20.54 -2.90 19.83
CA ARG A 10 -22.01 -2.79 19.82
C ARG A 10 -22.53 -1.76 20.82
N ARG A 11 -21.93 -1.70 22.02
CA ARG A 11 -22.24 -0.68 23.03
C ARG A 11 -21.86 0.72 22.54
N PHE A 12 -20.68 0.86 21.94
CA PHE A 12 -20.23 2.12 21.37
C PHE A 12 -21.19 2.61 20.27
N LEU A 13 -21.48 1.78 19.27
CA LEU A 13 -22.40 2.11 18.17
C LEU A 13 -23.78 2.51 18.69
N SER A 14 -24.31 1.75 19.67
CA SER A 14 -25.59 2.07 20.31
C SER A 14 -25.55 3.41 21.03
N SER A 15 -24.43 3.76 21.68
CA SER A 15 -24.27 5.05 22.39
C SER A 15 -24.16 6.26 21.46
N LYS A 16 -23.89 6.04 20.17
CA LYS A 16 -23.79 7.08 19.13
C LYS A 16 -24.97 7.04 18.14
N ASP A 17 -26.02 6.26 18.45
CA ASP A 17 -27.18 6.05 17.60
C ASP A 17 -26.84 5.53 16.18
N ILE A 18 -25.76 4.76 16.04
CA ILE A 18 -25.38 4.14 14.77
C ILE A 18 -26.12 2.81 14.59
N PRO A 19 -26.95 2.65 13.54
CA PRO A 19 -27.69 1.41 13.31
C PRO A 19 -26.76 0.22 13.06
N CYS A 20 -26.96 -0.86 13.81
CA CYS A 20 -26.18 -2.08 13.69
C CYS A 20 -27.08 -3.28 13.97
N HIS A 21 -27.26 -4.14 12.96
CA HIS A 21 -27.96 -5.42 13.08
C HIS A 21 -26.94 -6.53 13.36
N GLU A 22 -25.94 -6.65 12.49
CA GLU A 22 -24.91 -7.68 12.53
C GLU A 22 -23.51 -7.04 12.51
N ILE A 23 -22.57 -7.69 13.20
CA ILE A 23 -21.16 -7.30 13.25
C ILE A 23 -20.34 -8.53 12.90
N GLU A 24 -19.49 -8.40 11.89
CA GLU A 24 -18.51 -9.40 11.49
C GLU A 24 -17.11 -8.85 11.81
N ASP A 25 -16.30 -9.60 12.55
CA ASP A 25 -14.88 -9.28 12.74
C ASP A 25 -14.14 -9.53 11.42
N LEU A 26 -13.43 -8.51 10.93
CA LEU A 26 -12.67 -8.64 9.71
C LEU A 26 -11.30 -9.24 10.03
N ALA A 27 -11.11 -10.46 9.55
CA ALA A 27 -9.80 -11.09 9.53
C ALA A 27 -8.83 -10.29 8.63
N GLY A 28 -7.58 -10.17 9.05
CA GLY A 28 -6.58 -9.33 8.38
C GLY A 28 -6.28 -8.03 9.12
N GLY A 29 -5.25 -7.31 8.67
CA GLY A 29 -4.73 -6.10 9.34
C GLY A 29 -3.92 -6.42 10.61
N SER A 30 -2.81 -5.72 10.82
CA SER A 30 -1.92 -5.97 11.97
C SER A 30 -2.17 -5.00 13.13
N ALA A 31 -2.46 -3.74 12.83
CA ALA A 31 -2.44 -2.65 13.81
C ALA A 31 -3.79 -2.37 14.47
N ASN A 32 -4.89 -2.47 13.74
CA ASN A 32 -6.20 -1.98 14.16
C ASN A 32 -7.24 -3.10 14.27
N PHE A 33 -8.30 -2.81 15.02
CA PHE A 33 -9.50 -3.63 15.04
C PHE A 33 -10.47 -3.12 13.97
N CYS A 34 -10.95 -4.02 13.12
CA CYS A 34 -11.83 -3.70 12.01
C CYS A 34 -13.03 -4.64 12.03
N TRP A 35 -14.23 -4.08 11.90
CA TRP A 35 -15.46 -4.85 11.81
C TRP A 35 -16.28 -4.39 10.62
N ARG A 36 -16.92 -5.34 9.94
CA ARG A 36 -17.98 -5.06 8.99
C ARG A 36 -19.30 -5.00 9.75
N ILE A 37 -19.96 -3.86 9.66
CA ILE A 37 -21.27 -3.62 10.24
C ILE A 37 -22.31 -3.74 9.13
N LYS A 38 -23.35 -4.51 9.40
CA LYS A 38 -24.51 -4.63 8.53
C LYS A 38 -25.75 -4.08 9.21
N THR A 39 -26.47 -3.23 8.47
CA THR A 39 -27.75 -2.65 8.91
C THR A 39 -28.91 -3.61 8.59
N GLU A 40 -30.09 -3.39 9.20
CA GLU A 40 -31.31 -4.16 8.87
C GLU A 40 -31.70 -4.05 7.39
N LEU A 41 -31.36 -2.93 6.75
CA LEU A 41 -31.58 -2.69 5.32
C LEU A 41 -30.55 -3.41 4.43
N GLY A 42 -29.65 -4.21 5.00
CA GLY A 42 -28.62 -4.95 4.28
C GLY A 42 -27.43 -4.10 3.80
N LYS A 43 -27.35 -2.81 4.17
CA LYS A 43 -26.19 -1.96 3.84
C LYS A 43 -24.99 -2.33 4.70
N HIS A 44 -23.81 -2.38 4.09
CA HIS A 44 -22.53 -2.64 4.76
C HIS A 44 -21.74 -1.36 4.98
N SER A 45 -20.98 -1.34 6.08
CA SER A 45 -20.01 -0.30 6.43
C SER A 45 -18.89 -0.91 7.25
N ILE A 46 -17.77 -0.22 7.36
CA ILE A 46 -16.64 -0.63 8.19
C ILE A 46 -16.57 0.26 9.42
N ALA A 47 -16.45 -0.34 10.60
CA ALA A 47 -15.93 0.35 11.79
C ALA A 47 -14.47 -0.05 12.00
N LYS A 48 -13.60 0.95 12.10
CA LYS A 48 -12.17 0.79 12.37
C LYS A 48 -11.83 1.52 13.66
N HIS A 49 -11.08 0.85 14.53
CA HIS A 49 -10.62 1.39 15.80
C HIS A 49 -9.15 1.07 16.03
N ALA A 50 -8.41 2.07 16.52
CA ALA A 50 -7.02 1.93 16.93
C ALA A 50 -6.90 1.95 18.45
N GLU A 51 -6.04 1.10 18.97
CA GLU A 51 -5.50 1.17 20.33
C GLU A 51 -4.06 1.73 20.28
N PRO A 52 -3.47 2.17 21.42
CA PRO A 52 -2.11 2.72 21.47
C PRO A 52 -1.01 1.64 21.33
N TYR A 53 -1.34 0.51 20.69
CA TYR A 53 -0.48 -0.64 20.44
C TYR A 53 -0.88 -1.34 19.14
N VAL A 54 0.00 -2.20 18.63
CA VAL A 54 -0.29 -3.07 17.48
C VAL A 54 -1.26 -4.18 17.91
N ARG A 55 -2.47 -4.28 17.33
CA ARG A 55 -3.46 -5.31 17.70
C ARG A 55 -2.88 -6.72 17.85
N ILE A 56 -2.09 -7.18 16.87
CA ILE A 56 -1.54 -8.55 16.89
C ILE A 56 -0.32 -8.72 17.80
N MET A 57 0.25 -7.62 18.30
CA MET A 57 1.41 -7.60 19.21
C MET A 57 1.19 -6.49 20.26
N PRO A 58 0.31 -6.69 21.24
CA PRO A 58 -0.09 -5.62 22.16
C PRO A 58 1.06 -5.01 23.00
N ASP A 59 2.19 -5.71 23.12
CA ASP A 59 3.38 -5.22 23.79
C ASP A 59 4.18 -4.19 22.94
N VAL A 60 3.83 -4.02 21.66
CA VAL A 60 4.47 -3.06 20.75
C VAL A 60 3.64 -1.78 20.72
N PRO A 61 4.14 -0.67 21.31
CA PRO A 61 3.44 0.60 21.30
C PRO A 61 3.26 1.12 19.87
N LEU A 62 2.11 1.70 19.60
CA LEU A 62 1.81 2.33 18.31
C LEU A 62 0.90 3.54 18.55
N ALA A 63 1.34 4.72 18.14
CA ALA A 63 0.62 5.96 18.43
C ALA A 63 -0.80 5.93 17.83
N ILE A 64 -1.80 6.31 18.62
CA ILE A 64 -3.22 6.20 18.28
C ILE A 64 -3.67 7.28 17.29
N GLU A 65 -2.93 8.40 17.26
CA GLU A 65 -3.11 9.56 16.38
C GLU A 65 -3.00 9.20 14.89
N ARG A 66 -2.51 8.00 14.56
CA ARG A 66 -2.53 7.44 13.20
C ARG A 66 -3.95 7.40 12.61
N MET A 67 -4.99 7.24 13.45
CA MET A 67 -6.39 7.33 13.02
C MET A 67 -6.80 8.75 12.63
N ASP A 68 -6.23 9.78 13.28
CA ASP A 68 -6.48 11.17 12.89
C ASP A 68 -5.92 11.45 11.49
N TYR A 69 -4.74 10.89 11.18
CA TYR A 69 -4.13 11.01 9.86
C TYR A 69 -4.92 10.27 8.77
N GLU A 70 -5.44 9.07 9.07
CA GLU A 70 -6.33 8.36 8.14
C GLU A 70 -7.60 9.17 7.87
N HIS A 71 -8.23 9.71 8.91
CA HIS A 71 -9.37 10.62 8.77
C HIS A 71 -9.02 11.85 7.91
N LEU A 72 -7.86 12.47 8.15
CA LEU A 72 -7.38 13.61 7.36
C LEU A 72 -7.15 13.25 5.89
N ALA A 73 -6.63 12.06 5.59
CA ALA A 73 -6.45 11.59 4.22
C ALA A 73 -7.79 11.40 3.51
N LEU A 74 -8.74 10.70 4.16
CA LEU A 74 -10.06 10.42 3.60
C LEU A 74 -10.93 11.68 3.42
N THR A 75 -10.60 12.77 4.12
CA THR A 75 -11.29 14.06 3.96
C THR A 75 -10.59 15.00 2.97
N ALA A 76 -9.27 15.11 3.00
CA ALA A 76 -8.54 16.09 2.19
C ALA A 76 -8.23 15.61 0.76
N ILE A 77 -7.95 14.32 0.55
CA ILE A 77 -7.57 13.81 -0.78
C ILE A 77 -8.69 13.98 -1.82
N PRO A 78 -9.98 13.73 -1.50
CA PRO A 78 -11.08 13.97 -2.44
C PRO A 78 -11.18 15.42 -2.93
N ASP A 79 -10.74 16.40 -2.14
CA ASP A 79 -10.71 17.82 -2.54
C ASP A 79 -9.49 18.15 -3.42
N ILE A 80 -8.38 17.42 -3.25
CA ILE A 80 -7.15 17.58 -4.03
C ILE A 80 -7.28 16.89 -5.39
N MET A 81 -7.82 15.68 -5.42
CA MET A 81 -7.90 14.85 -6.61
C MET A 81 -9.31 14.81 -7.17
N SER A 82 -9.49 15.07 -8.46
CA SER A 82 -10.79 14.81 -9.08
C SER A 82 -11.15 13.32 -9.02
N THR A 83 -12.44 13.07 -8.76
CA THR A 83 -13.04 11.73 -8.59
C THR A 83 -12.64 10.79 -9.73
N ASN A 84 -12.30 9.56 -9.38
CA ASN A 84 -11.99 8.50 -10.34
C ASN A 84 -13.04 7.38 -10.19
N GLU A 85 -13.68 7.03 -11.30
CA GLU A 85 -14.77 6.06 -11.33
C GLU A 85 -14.31 4.62 -11.03
N HIS A 86 -13.02 4.32 -11.24
CA HIS A 86 -12.47 2.97 -11.14
C HIS A 86 -11.52 2.75 -9.96
N VAL A 87 -10.99 3.82 -9.36
CA VAL A 87 -10.11 3.76 -8.19
C VAL A 87 -10.56 4.82 -7.19
N ARG A 88 -11.11 4.37 -6.07
CA ARG A 88 -11.82 5.18 -5.08
C ARG A 88 -11.12 5.13 -3.72
N LEU A 89 -11.55 6.02 -2.85
CA LEU A 89 -11.25 6.01 -1.41
C LEU A 89 -12.51 5.59 -0.66
N PRO A 90 -12.38 5.02 0.55
CA PRO A 90 -13.50 4.86 1.45
C PRO A 90 -14.22 6.19 1.67
N GLN A 91 -15.54 6.17 1.52
CA GLN A 91 -16.38 7.29 1.91
C GLN A 91 -16.47 7.30 3.44
N LEU A 92 -15.98 8.36 4.05
CA LEU A 92 -16.11 8.57 5.49
C LEU A 92 -17.57 8.88 5.86
N TYR A 93 -18.12 8.16 6.84
CA TYR A 93 -19.45 8.42 7.40
C TYR A 93 -19.35 9.17 8.72
N ASN A 94 -18.51 8.70 9.63
CA ASN A 94 -18.33 9.30 10.95
C ASN A 94 -16.88 9.12 11.42
N TYR A 95 -16.37 10.11 12.14
CA TYR A 95 -15.13 9.99 12.90
C TYR A 95 -15.36 10.48 14.32
N PHE A 96 -14.96 9.66 15.29
CA PHE A 96 -15.09 9.91 16.71
C PHE A 96 -13.68 10.05 17.31
N PRO A 97 -13.14 11.27 17.39
CA PRO A 97 -11.74 11.48 17.76
C PRO A 97 -11.43 11.05 19.19
N ASP A 98 -12.33 11.28 20.14
CA ASP A 98 -12.11 10.91 21.56
C ASP A 98 -11.98 9.39 21.76
N GLU A 99 -12.65 8.60 20.91
CA GLU A 99 -12.61 7.15 20.94
C GLU A 99 -11.74 6.54 19.83
N HIS A 100 -11.18 7.36 18.94
CA HIS A 100 -10.46 6.95 17.73
C HIS A 100 -11.20 5.85 16.95
N VAL A 101 -12.51 6.04 16.77
CA VAL A 101 -13.35 5.14 15.96
C VAL A 101 -13.76 5.85 14.68
N MET A 102 -13.59 5.16 13.57
CA MET A 102 -13.97 5.63 12.24
C MET A 102 -14.98 4.69 11.62
N CYS A 103 -16.08 5.24 11.09
CA CYS A 103 -17.07 4.52 10.31
C CYS A 103 -16.99 4.98 8.85
N MET A 104 -16.86 4.04 7.91
CA MET A 104 -16.67 4.35 6.48
C MET A 104 -17.34 3.31 5.57
N SER A 105 -17.40 3.58 4.27
CA SER A 105 -17.92 2.64 3.27
C SER A 105 -17.09 1.35 3.23
N ASP A 106 -17.77 0.25 2.92
CA ASP A 106 -17.13 -1.04 2.67
C ASP A 106 -16.52 -1.07 1.27
N GLY A 107 -15.21 -1.30 1.20
CA GLY A 107 -14.46 -1.32 -0.06
C GLY A 107 -14.55 -2.65 -0.83
N GLY A 108 -15.17 -3.68 -0.24
CA GLY A 108 -15.24 -5.00 -0.85
C GLY A 108 -15.05 -6.15 0.13
N SER A 109 -15.29 -7.37 -0.33
CA SER A 109 -15.08 -8.58 0.48
C SER A 109 -13.72 -9.26 0.25
N GLN A 110 -12.96 -8.84 -0.76
CA GLN A 110 -11.66 -9.41 -1.10
C GLN A 110 -10.65 -8.32 -1.40
N ASP A 111 -9.42 -8.52 -0.92
CA ASP A 111 -8.28 -7.71 -1.33
C ASP A 111 -7.69 -8.19 -2.66
N LEU A 112 -6.95 -7.30 -3.32
CA LEU A 112 -6.37 -7.52 -4.64
C LEU A 112 -5.37 -8.67 -4.65
N LYS A 113 -4.67 -8.95 -3.54
CA LYS A 113 -3.69 -10.04 -3.47
C LYS A 113 -4.40 -11.39 -3.50
N GLU A 114 -5.46 -11.55 -2.73
CA GLU A 114 -6.24 -12.79 -2.71
C GLU A 114 -7.05 -12.97 -4.00
N SER A 115 -7.65 -11.92 -4.55
CA SER A 115 -8.33 -12.03 -5.84
C SER A 115 -7.36 -12.31 -6.99
N TYR A 116 -6.15 -11.74 -6.98
CA TYR A 116 -5.10 -12.08 -7.94
C TYR A 116 -4.82 -13.59 -7.95
N LYS A 117 -4.72 -14.22 -6.78
CA LYS A 117 -4.41 -15.66 -6.67
C LYS A 117 -5.57 -16.56 -7.06
N ASN A 118 -6.80 -16.15 -6.73
CA ASN A 118 -7.95 -17.05 -6.72
C ASN A 118 -8.95 -16.81 -7.86
N ASP A 119 -8.89 -15.68 -8.56
CA ASP A 119 -9.76 -15.38 -9.71
C ASP A 119 -8.94 -15.20 -10.99
N ASP A 120 -9.08 -16.14 -11.92
CA ASP A 120 -8.45 -16.10 -13.25
C ASP A 120 -9.23 -15.25 -14.26
N ASN A 121 -10.42 -14.76 -13.90
CA ASN A 121 -11.27 -13.98 -14.79
C ASN A 121 -11.09 -12.46 -14.63
N ILE A 122 -10.20 -12.01 -13.75
CA ILE A 122 -9.91 -10.57 -13.60
C ILE A 122 -8.91 -10.12 -14.66
N ASP A 123 -9.18 -8.97 -15.31
CA ASP A 123 -8.20 -8.28 -16.15
C ASP A 123 -7.14 -7.59 -15.28
N ILE A 124 -6.20 -8.40 -14.80
CA ILE A 124 -5.08 -7.98 -13.96
C ILE A 124 -4.24 -6.86 -14.59
N PRO A 125 -3.85 -6.92 -15.88
CA PRO A 125 -3.16 -5.81 -16.52
C PRO A 125 -3.97 -4.50 -16.50
N LEU A 126 -5.30 -4.55 -16.69
CA LEU A 126 -6.12 -3.34 -16.59
C LEU A 126 -6.16 -2.78 -15.17
N LEU A 127 -6.24 -3.63 -14.14
CA LEU A 127 -6.15 -3.18 -12.75
C LEU A 127 -4.79 -2.53 -12.47
N GLY A 128 -3.69 -3.16 -12.90
CA GLY A 128 -2.35 -2.59 -12.79
C GLY A 128 -2.26 -1.20 -13.42
N ARG A 129 -2.79 -1.02 -14.65
CA ARG A 129 -2.85 0.30 -15.31
C ARG A 129 -3.64 1.33 -14.49
N ARG A 130 -4.85 0.97 -14.02
CA ARG A 130 -5.71 1.86 -13.22
C ARG A 130 -5.00 2.33 -11.95
N ILE A 131 -4.34 1.41 -11.24
CA ILE A 131 -3.59 1.70 -10.01
C ILE A 131 -2.38 2.61 -10.30
N GLY A 132 -1.61 2.29 -11.34
CA GLY A 132 -0.43 3.07 -11.72
C GLY A 132 -0.76 4.50 -12.10
N SER A 133 -1.78 4.69 -12.95
CA SER A 133 -2.30 6.01 -13.33
C SER A 133 -2.85 6.78 -12.13
N TRP A 134 -3.62 6.14 -11.26
CA TRP A 134 -4.18 6.79 -10.08
C TRP A 134 -3.08 7.26 -9.12
N LEU A 135 -2.07 6.42 -8.86
CA LEU A 135 -0.97 6.79 -7.95
C LEU A 135 -0.09 7.90 -8.55
N ALA A 136 0.18 7.85 -9.85
CA ALA A 136 0.87 8.93 -10.55
C ALA A 136 0.14 10.26 -10.44
N LYS A 137 -1.20 10.24 -10.56
CA LYS A 137 -2.04 11.42 -10.36
C LYS A 137 -1.96 11.92 -8.92
N LEU A 138 -2.09 11.06 -7.91
CA LEU A 138 -1.93 11.45 -6.50
C LEU A 138 -0.60 12.18 -6.26
N HIS A 139 0.51 11.57 -6.68
CA HIS A 139 1.84 12.13 -6.47
C HIS A 139 2.03 13.45 -7.22
N ARG A 140 1.52 13.56 -8.45
CA ARG A 140 1.61 14.79 -9.24
C ARG A 140 0.79 15.93 -8.62
N GLU A 141 -0.49 15.72 -8.36
CA GLU A 141 -1.41 16.75 -7.83
C GLU A 141 -0.94 17.26 -6.45
N THR A 142 -0.39 16.37 -5.62
CA THR A 142 0.11 16.72 -4.28
C THR A 142 1.54 17.26 -4.28
N SER A 143 2.22 17.27 -5.44
CA SER A 143 3.53 17.90 -5.62
C SER A 143 3.46 19.35 -6.12
N GLU A 144 2.29 19.80 -6.57
CA GLU A 144 2.08 21.18 -7.00
C GLU A 144 2.33 22.15 -5.84
N PRO A 145 2.99 23.32 -6.03
CA PRO A 145 3.55 24.12 -4.94
C PRO A 145 2.58 24.45 -3.80
N ASP A 146 1.38 24.96 -4.12
CA ASP A 146 0.38 25.35 -3.12
C ASP A 146 -0.18 24.12 -2.37
N THR A 147 -0.45 23.03 -3.11
CA THR A 147 -0.90 21.76 -2.53
C THR A 147 0.20 21.12 -1.69
N LEU A 148 1.45 21.18 -2.13
CA LEU A 148 2.62 20.64 -1.45
C LEU A 148 2.83 21.33 -0.10
N ASP A 149 2.70 22.65 -0.06
CA ASP A 149 2.80 23.42 1.18
C ASP A 149 1.63 23.12 2.13
N PHE A 150 0.42 22.89 1.60
CA PHE A 150 -0.69 22.38 2.41
C PHE A 150 -0.37 20.99 2.98
N VAL A 151 -0.04 20.01 2.15
CA VAL A 151 0.19 18.64 2.64
C VAL A 151 1.36 18.56 3.61
N LYS A 152 2.43 19.35 3.43
CA LYS A 152 3.58 19.42 4.36
C LYS A 152 3.19 19.89 5.75
N ARG A 153 2.21 20.78 5.85
CA ARG A 153 1.70 21.29 7.14
C ARG A 153 0.68 20.33 7.76
N THR A 154 -0.07 19.61 6.94
CA THR A 154 -1.19 18.76 7.38
C THR A 154 -0.76 17.33 7.72
N PHE A 155 0.17 16.74 6.97
CA PHE A 155 0.51 15.31 7.04
C PHE A 155 1.91 15.03 7.62
N ASP A 156 2.25 15.68 8.74
CA ASP A 156 3.51 15.42 9.46
C ASP A 156 3.38 14.23 10.44
N ASN A 157 3.07 13.06 9.90
CA ASN A 157 2.82 11.84 10.65
C ASN A 157 4.13 11.16 11.11
N GLU A 158 4.56 11.40 12.35
CA GLU A 158 5.76 10.78 12.92
C GLU A 158 5.66 9.25 13.02
N THR A 159 4.47 8.73 13.31
CA THR A 159 4.21 7.29 13.37
C THR A 159 4.47 6.63 12.02
N ALA A 160 3.99 7.23 10.93
CA ALA A 160 4.27 6.76 9.57
C ALA A 160 5.77 6.73 9.25
N LYS A 161 6.55 7.70 9.71
CA LYS A 161 8.01 7.73 9.50
C LYS A 161 8.71 6.58 10.24
N SER A 162 8.26 6.28 11.45
CA SER A 162 8.75 5.13 12.23
C SER A 162 8.41 3.80 11.57
N ILE A 163 7.16 3.63 11.12
CA ILE A 163 6.71 2.44 10.38
C ILE A 163 7.49 2.27 9.07
N PHE A 164 7.67 3.35 8.30
CA PHE A 164 8.49 3.34 7.08
C PHE A 164 9.90 2.79 7.33
N ARG A 165 10.54 3.22 8.43
CA ARG A 165 11.90 2.79 8.79
C ARG A 165 11.97 1.34 9.27
N TYR A 166 10.86 0.72 9.66
CA TYR A 166 10.83 -0.64 10.22
C TYR A 166 11.44 -1.69 9.27
N THR A 167 11.12 -1.64 7.98
CA THR A 167 11.65 -2.58 6.97
C THR A 167 13.17 -2.41 6.79
N TYR A 168 13.65 -1.16 6.79
CA TYR A 168 15.07 -0.84 6.72
C TYR A 168 15.84 -1.28 7.98
N ASN A 169 15.24 -1.13 9.17
CA ASN A 169 15.85 -1.57 10.43
C ASN A 169 16.07 -3.09 10.47
N GLY A 170 15.15 -3.87 9.89
CA GLY A 170 15.27 -5.33 9.87
C GLY A 170 16.17 -5.88 8.76
N LEU A 171 16.60 -5.05 7.81
CA LEU A 171 17.35 -5.48 6.62
C LEU A 171 18.65 -6.23 6.97
N ALA A 172 19.44 -5.67 7.88
CA ALA A 172 20.70 -6.28 8.33
C ALA A 172 20.48 -7.66 8.97
N SER A 173 19.39 -7.82 9.73
CA SER A 173 19.04 -9.09 10.36
C SER A 173 18.70 -10.17 9.33
N VAL A 174 17.92 -9.83 8.30
CA VAL A 174 17.53 -10.78 7.25
C VAL A 174 18.75 -11.18 6.41
N LEU A 175 19.59 -10.22 6.01
CA LEU A 175 20.84 -10.52 5.28
C LEU A 175 21.73 -11.49 6.07
N LYS A 176 21.91 -11.26 7.36
CA LYS A 176 22.69 -12.15 8.24
C LYS A 176 22.09 -13.55 8.32
N GLN A 177 20.77 -13.66 8.44
CA GLN A 177 20.08 -14.96 8.52
C GLN A 177 20.30 -15.81 7.25
N HIS A 178 20.48 -15.16 6.10
CA HIS A 178 20.76 -15.82 4.82
C HIS A 178 22.28 -15.90 4.50
N GLY A 179 23.16 -15.66 5.48
CA GLY A 179 24.61 -15.83 5.31
C GLY A 179 25.30 -14.70 4.53
N HIS A 180 24.65 -13.54 4.38
CA HIS A 180 25.24 -12.36 3.76
C HIS A 180 25.78 -11.37 4.80
N ASP A 181 26.63 -10.44 4.36
CA ASP A 181 27.18 -9.39 5.21
C ASP A 181 26.07 -8.40 5.66
N PRO A 182 25.77 -8.32 6.97
CA PRO A 182 24.76 -7.39 7.49
C PRO A 182 25.13 -5.91 7.30
N ALA A 183 26.41 -5.59 7.10
CA ALA A 183 26.86 -4.20 6.96
C ALA A 183 26.24 -3.51 5.73
N LEU A 184 25.91 -4.26 4.68
CA LEU A 184 25.13 -3.72 3.55
C LEU A 184 23.78 -3.18 4.03
N GLY A 185 23.06 -3.94 4.85
CA GLY A 185 21.76 -3.54 5.37
C GLY A 185 21.84 -2.28 6.25
N GLU A 186 22.89 -2.17 7.07
CA GLU A 186 23.14 -1.01 7.93
C GLU A 186 23.43 0.26 7.10
N ARG A 187 24.25 0.15 6.05
CA ARG A 187 24.55 1.27 5.14
C ARG A 187 23.31 1.72 4.37
N ILE A 188 22.54 0.77 3.84
CA ILE A 188 21.29 1.07 3.12
C ILE A 188 20.27 1.74 4.05
N ASN A 189 20.10 1.25 5.29
CA ASN A 189 19.24 1.90 6.28
C ASN A 189 19.74 3.33 6.60
N THR A 190 21.05 3.51 6.79
CA THR A 190 21.63 4.82 7.08
C THR A 190 21.39 5.82 5.94
N LYS A 191 21.51 5.38 4.68
CA LYS A 191 21.37 6.26 3.50
C LYS A 191 19.91 6.46 3.06
N PHE A 192 19.07 5.44 3.20
CA PHE A 192 17.73 5.43 2.60
C PHE A 192 16.58 5.18 3.58
N GLY A 193 16.85 4.73 4.81
CA GLY A 193 15.83 4.40 5.81
C GLY A 193 15.18 5.61 6.49
N THR A 194 15.58 6.82 6.10
CA THR A 194 14.92 8.08 6.49
C THR A 194 14.72 8.99 5.30
N GLU A 195 13.68 9.82 5.40
CA GLU A 195 13.41 10.87 4.44
C GLU A 195 14.01 12.20 4.91
N THR A 196 14.73 12.86 4.00
CA THR A 196 15.26 14.20 4.19
C THR A 196 14.25 15.26 3.76
N ALA A 197 14.54 16.54 4.01
CA ALA A 197 13.68 17.63 3.55
C ALA A 197 13.48 17.61 2.02
N SER A 198 14.50 17.20 1.25
CA SER A 198 14.40 17.10 -0.21
C SER A 198 13.66 15.85 -0.67
N ASP A 199 13.34 14.91 0.22
CA ASP A 199 12.47 13.76 -0.08
C ASP A 199 10.99 14.10 0.09
N LYS A 200 10.63 15.18 0.80
CA LYS A 200 9.24 15.58 1.03
C LYS A 200 8.65 16.27 -0.21
N THR A 201 8.35 15.49 -1.25
CA THR A 201 7.98 15.98 -2.59
C THR A 201 6.50 15.82 -2.94
N CYS A 202 5.81 14.87 -2.32
CA CYS A 202 4.37 14.64 -2.53
C CYS A 202 3.73 13.94 -1.33
N LEU A 203 2.41 13.76 -1.35
CA LEU A 203 1.72 12.92 -0.39
C LEU A 203 1.91 11.45 -0.77
N CYS A 204 2.31 10.63 0.20
CA CYS A 204 2.44 9.19 0.07
C CYS A 204 1.39 8.49 0.95
N HIS A 205 0.85 7.38 0.46
CA HIS A 205 0.04 6.46 1.24
C HIS A 205 0.85 5.83 2.38
N GLY A 206 2.12 5.51 2.16
CA GLY A 206 3.05 4.97 3.16
C GLY A 206 2.98 3.45 3.35
N ASP A 207 1.81 2.85 3.08
CA ASP A 207 1.55 1.41 3.09
C ASP A 207 0.93 0.93 1.76
N PHE A 208 1.44 1.40 0.62
CA PHE A 208 0.86 1.11 -0.70
C PHE A 208 1.28 -0.28 -1.25
N TRP A 209 0.43 -1.29 -1.10
CA TRP A 209 0.64 -2.68 -1.53
C TRP A 209 -0.69 -3.41 -1.76
N LEU A 210 -0.67 -4.60 -2.36
CA LEU A 210 -1.90 -5.26 -2.86
C LEU A 210 -2.97 -5.51 -1.77
N PRO A 211 -2.63 -5.92 -0.53
CA PRO A 211 -3.64 -6.14 0.51
C PRO A 211 -4.45 -4.89 0.90
N ASN A 212 -3.93 -3.69 0.62
CA ASN A 212 -4.60 -2.42 0.93
C ASN A 212 -5.45 -1.91 -0.25
N ILE A 213 -5.71 -2.75 -1.25
CA ILE A 213 -6.62 -2.45 -2.36
C ILE A 213 -7.75 -3.48 -2.33
N GLN A 214 -8.94 -3.02 -1.99
CA GLN A 214 -10.16 -3.85 -1.97
C GLN A 214 -10.86 -3.79 -3.33
N LEU A 215 -11.53 -4.88 -3.70
CA LEU A 215 -12.31 -4.97 -4.92
C LEU A 215 -13.79 -4.83 -4.57
N GLU A 216 -14.44 -3.77 -5.06
CA GLU A 216 -15.87 -3.61 -4.89
C GLU A 216 -16.58 -4.73 -5.66
N ASN A 217 -17.47 -5.46 -4.97
CA ASN A 217 -18.14 -6.63 -5.54
C ASN A 217 -19.13 -6.31 -6.66
N GLN A 218 -19.43 -5.04 -6.95
CA GLN A 218 -20.31 -4.66 -8.06
C GLN A 218 -19.96 -3.29 -8.64
N ASP A 219 -19.43 -3.29 -9.86
CA ASP A 219 -19.93 -2.40 -10.91
C ASP A 219 -20.28 -3.31 -12.07
N ASP A 220 -21.42 -3.09 -12.74
CA ASP A 220 -21.88 -3.91 -13.87
C ASP A 220 -20.70 -4.09 -14.81
N ALA A 221 -20.20 -5.34 -14.91
CA ALA A 221 -19.06 -5.66 -15.74
C ALA A 221 -19.23 -4.91 -17.05
N VAL A 222 -18.22 -4.14 -17.46
CA VAL A 222 -18.12 -3.69 -18.83
C VAL A 222 -18.11 -4.98 -19.66
N LYS A 223 -19.30 -5.40 -20.09
CA LYS A 223 -19.50 -6.56 -20.92
C LYS A 223 -18.93 -6.14 -22.26
N VAL A 224 -17.64 -6.40 -22.46
CA VAL A 224 -17.05 -6.29 -23.78
C VAL A 224 -17.76 -7.35 -24.62
N GLU A 225 -18.67 -6.89 -25.48
CA GLU A 225 -19.37 -7.73 -26.43
C GLU A 225 -18.41 -8.14 -27.55
N LYS A 226 -17.76 -9.29 -27.38
CA LYS A 226 -17.27 -10.12 -28.48
C LYS A 226 -17.59 -11.58 -28.18
N GLU A 227 -18.16 -12.27 -29.15
CA GLU A 227 -18.84 -13.56 -28.97
C GLU A 227 -17.92 -14.78 -28.88
N ASP A 228 -16.58 -14.65 -28.91
CA ASP A 228 -15.67 -15.81 -28.89
C ASP A 228 -14.38 -15.64 -28.04
N GLU A 229 -14.27 -14.63 -27.18
CA GLU A 229 -13.12 -14.42 -26.29
C GLU A 229 -13.52 -14.48 -24.81
N ILE A 230 -12.65 -15.04 -23.95
CA ILE A 230 -12.84 -15.09 -22.49
C ILE A 230 -13.14 -13.66 -22.00
N LYS A 231 -14.35 -13.44 -21.48
CA LYS A 231 -14.77 -12.14 -20.92
C LYS A 231 -14.11 -11.97 -19.55
N LEU A 232 -12.94 -11.32 -19.53
CA LEU A 232 -12.35 -10.84 -18.29
C LEU A 232 -13.19 -9.67 -17.74
N TRP A 233 -13.28 -9.57 -16.42
CA TRP A 233 -13.96 -8.48 -15.72
C TRP A 233 -12.94 -7.61 -14.99
N ALA A 234 -13.29 -6.35 -14.71
CA ALA A 234 -12.38 -5.37 -14.12
C ALA A 234 -13.07 -4.56 -13.01
N PRO A 235 -12.94 -4.98 -11.73
CA PRO A 235 -13.59 -4.34 -10.60
C PRO A 235 -13.22 -2.86 -10.44
N VAL A 236 -14.08 -2.14 -9.74
CA VAL A 236 -13.72 -0.89 -9.07
C VAL A 236 -12.82 -1.23 -7.87
N LEU A 237 -11.77 -0.45 -7.71
CA LEU A 237 -10.77 -0.62 -6.66
C LEU A 237 -10.98 0.44 -5.59
N THR A 238 -10.84 0.05 -4.33
CA THR A 238 -10.88 0.96 -3.18
C THR A 238 -9.59 0.88 -2.40
N ILE A 239 -8.88 2.00 -2.30
CA ILE A 239 -7.58 2.08 -1.61
C ILE A 239 -7.82 2.45 -0.15
N ILE A 240 -7.48 1.53 0.75
CA ILE A 240 -7.78 1.59 2.18
C ILE A 240 -6.50 1.74 3.01
N ASP A 241 -6.67 1.95 4.32
CA ASP A 241 -5.58 1.91 5.31
C ASP A 241 -4.58 3.07 5.19
N TRP A 242 -5.12 4.29 5.23
CA TRP A 242 -4.32 5.53 5.12
C TRP A 242 -3.67 5.97 6.44
N GLU A 243 -3.60 5.11 7.46
CA GLU A 243 -3.06 5.49 8.78
C GLU A 243 -1.56 5.84 8.75
N THR A 244 -0.85 5.39 7.70
CA THR A 244 0.55 5.70 7.45
C THR A 244 0.77 6.83 6.44
N VAL A 245 -0.28 7.58 6.10
CA VAL A 245 -0.18 8.72 5.18
C VAL A 245 0.86 9.70 5.69
N ARG A 246 1.71 10.20 4.79
CA ARG A 246 2.77 11.15 5.12
C ARG A 246 3.21 11.92 3.89
N VAL A 247 3.84 13.08 4.08
CA VAL A 247 4.60 13.70 2.99
C VAL A 247 5.97 13.06 2.87
N GLY A 248 6.33 12.67 1.65
CA GLY A 248 7.59 12.01 1.36
C GLY A 248 7.86 11.85 -0.12
N ASN A 249 8.69 10.86 -0.44
CA ASN A 249 9.10 10.58 -1.82
C ASN A 249 8.21 9.49 -2.41
N GLY A 250 7.44 9.85 -3.45
CA GLY A 250 6.49 8.94 -4.12
C GLY A 250 7.12 7.65 -4.65
N ALA A 251 8.44 7.64 -4.92
CA ALA A 251 9.16 6.42 -5.30
C ALA A 251 9.09 5.30 -4.24
N THR A 252 8.79 5.63 -2.98
CA THR A 252 8.62 4.64 -1.90
C THR A 252 7.30 3.87 -2.05
N ASP A 253 6.17 4.54 -2.30
CA ASP A 253 4.90 3.86 -2.59
C ASP A 253 5.00 3.02 -3.87
N VAL A 254 5.62 3.58 -4.92
CA VAL A 254 5.83 2.87 -6.18
C VAL A 254 6.71 1.64 -5.98
N GLY A 255 7.84 1.78 -5.30
CA GLY A 255 8.77 0.68 -5.07
C GLY A 255 8.15 -0.44 -4.26
N ARG A 256 7.28 -0.10 -3.30
CA ARG A 256 6.58 -1.08 -2.47
C ARG A 256 5.55 -1.86 -3.28
N PHE A 257 4.67 -1.16 -3.99
CA PHE A 257 3.65 -1.82 -4.82
C PHE A 257 4.27 -2.60 -5.98
N ALA A 258 5.33 -2.06 -6.60
CA ALA A 258 6.10 -2.74 -7.63
C ALA A 258 6.71 -4.06 -7.10
N ALA A 259 7.25 -4.07 -5.89
CA ALA A 259 7.80 -5.29 -5.28
C ALA A 259 6.72 -6.34 -5.00
N ASP A 260 5.60 -5.94 -4.39
CA ASP A 260 4.51 -6.86 -4.06
C ASP A 260 3.83 -7.41 -5.35
N SER A 261 3.61 -6.56 -6.36
CA SER A 261 3.11 -6.97 -7.67
C SER A 261 4.07 -7.91 -8.42
N TRP A 262 5.38 -7.64 -8.36
CA TRP A 262 6.39 -8.52 -8.96
C TRP A 262 6.44 -9.88 -8.27
N MET A 263 6.31 -9.93 -6.94
CA MET A 263 6.26 -11.18 -6.20
C MET A 263 5.02 -12.01 -6.55
N VAL A 264 3.82 -11.40 -6.64
CA VAL A 264 2.63 -12.15 -7.07
C VAL A 264 2.71 -12.60 -8.53
N ASP A 265 3.22 -11.77 -9.44
CA ASP A 265 3.45 -12.19 -10.82
C ASP A 265 4.44 -13.35 -10.90
N ARG A 266 5.53 -13.30 -10.13
CA ARG A 266 6.55 -14.36 -10.12
C ARG A 266 6.02 -15.69 -9.58
N PHE A 267 5.23 -15.68 -8.51
CA PHE A 267 4.87 -16.90 -7.78
C PHE A 267 3.42 -17.36 -7.96
N HIS A 268 2.55 -16.54 -8.56
CA HIS A 268 1.10 -16.81 -8.66
C HIS A 268 0.52 -16.62 -10.08
N GLY A 269 1.34 -16.81 -11.12
CA GLY A 269 0.84 -17.05 -12.47
C GLY A 269 1.17 -15.99 -13.53
N GLY A 270 1.97 -14.98 -13.21
CA GLY A 270 2.51 -14.04 -14.21
C GLY A 270 1.43 -13.28 -14.98
N LYS A 271 0.35 -12.88 -14.29
CA LYS A 271 -0.82 -12.23 -14.89
C LYS A 271 -0.57 -10.78 -15.36
N GLY A 272 0.62 -10.23 -15.11
CA GLY A 272 1.10 -8.98 -15.72
C GLY A 272 0.76 -7.71 -14.93
N MET A 273 0.54 -7.82 -13.62
CA MET A 273 0.26 -6.68 -12.73
C MET A 273 1.45 -5.71 -12.70
N PHE A 274 2.65 -6.24 -12.46
CA PHE A 274 3.87 -5.48 -12.24
C PHE A 274 4.22 -4.60 -13.44
N GLU A 275 4.26 -5.20 -14.63
CA GLU A 275 4.60 -4.48 -15.86
C GLU A 275 3.55 -3.41 -16.17
N ALA A 276 2.27 -3.75 -16.07
CA ALA A 276 1.17 -2.84 -16.36
C ALA A 276 1.14 -1.64 -15.40
N PHE A 277 1.30 -1.89 -14.09
CA PHE A 277 1.39 -0.86 -13.06
C PHE A 277 2.58 0.08 -13.31
N LEU A 278 3.78 -0.49 -13.43
CA LEU A 278 5.00 0.30 -13.51
C LEU A 278 5.01 1.16 -14.78
N LYS A 279 4.58 0.59 -15.91
CA LYS A 279 4.48 1.31 -17.18
C LYS A 279 3.47 2.47 -17.11
N ALA A 280 2.28 2.25 -16.55
CA ALA A 280 1.26 3.29 -16.42
C ALA A 280 1.76 4.43 -15.53
N TYR A 281 2.32 4.10 -14.36
CA TYR A 281 2.87 5.11 -13.45
C TYR A 281 3.96 5.96 -14.12
N LEU A 282 4.96 5.33 -14.75
CA LEU A 282 6.09 6.04 -15.36
C LEU A 282 5.70 6.86 -16.59
N THR A 283 4.62 6.48 -17.29
CA THR A 283 4.10 7.25 -18.43
C THR A 283 3.51 8.57 -17.96
N GLU A 284 2.82 8.59 -16.83
CA GLU A 284 2.15 9.79 -16.30
C GLU A 284 2.99 10.60 -15.31
N HIS A 285 3.98 9.97 -14.69
CA HIS A 285 4.88 10.59 -13.72
C HIS A 285 6.32 10.06 -13.91
N PRO A 286 7.04 10.53 -14.95
CA PRO A 286 8.42 10.14 -15.18
C PRO A 286 9.33 10.49 -14.01
N LEU A 287 10.15 9.53 -13.58
CA LEU A 287 11.05 9.72 -12.45
C LEU A 287 12.41 10.26 -12.87
N GLU A 288 12.95 11.18 -12.08
CA GLU A 288 14.35 11.62 -12.12
C GLU A 288 15.28 10.49 -11.68
N GLN A 289 16.58 10.58 -12.02
CA GLN A 289 17.55 9.52 -11.70
C GLN A 289 17.60 9.19 -10.20
N ARG A 290 17.52 10.22 -9.34
CA ARG A 290 17.48 10.06 -7.88
C ARG A 290 16.30 9.18 -7.44
N ASP A 291 15.13 9.43 -7.99
CA ASP A 291 13.90 8.74 -7.59
C ASP A 291 13.81 7.33 -8.19
N LYS A 292 14.40 7.11 -9.37
CA LYS A 292 14.63 5.75 -9.89
C LYS A 292 15.48 4.91 -8.93
N ILE A 293 16.57 5.48 -8.40
CA ILE A 293 17.41 4.80 -7.41
C ILE A 293 16.64 4.57 -6.10
N ARG A 294 15.87 5.56 -5.63
CA ARG A 294 15.01 5.40 -4.44
C ARG A 294 14.01 4.25 -4.62
N LEU A 295 13.37 4.15 -5.79
CA LEU A 295 12.46 3.07 -6.13
C LEU A 295 13.17 1.71 -6.10
N VAL A 296 14.32 1.58 -6.77
CA VAL A 296 15.13 0.34 -6.76
C VAL A 296 15.47 -0.10 -5.34
N VAL A 297 15.94 0.83 -4.50
CA VAL A 297 16.27 0.52 -3.11
C VAL A 297 15.03 0.07 -2.36
N HIS A 298 13.92 0.80 -2.45
CA HIS A 298 12.71 0.43 -1.70
C HIS A 298 12.14 -0.92 -2.16
N PHE A 299 12.17 -1.20 -3.46
CA PHE A 299 11.81 -2.51 -4.02
C PHE A 299 12.70 -3.62 -3.46
N ALA A 300 14.03 -3.43 -3.49
CA ALA A 300 14.98 -4.43 -3.03
C ALA A 300 14.85 -4.69 -1.51
N VAL A 301 14.68 -3.63 -0.72
CA VAL A 301 14.43 -3.76 0.73
C VAL A 301 13.13 -4.50 0.99
N HIS A 302 12.07 -4.23 0.22
CA HIS A 302 10.79 -4.91 0.36
C HIS A 302 10.92 -6.42 0.10
N ILE A 303 11.50 -6.84 -1.03
CA ILE A 303 11.61 -8.27 -1.36
C ILE A 303 12.52 -9.01 -0.37
N ILE A 304 13.59 -8.38 0.14
CA ILE A 304 14.44 -8.99 1.17
C ILE A 304 13.65 -9.14 2.46
N PHE A 305 13.09 -8.04 2.97
CA PHE A 305 12.47 -8.02 4.28
C PHE A 305 11.21 -8.89 4.36
N TYR A 306 10.37 -8.88 3.31
CA TYR A 306 9.13 -9.65 3.26
C TYR A 306 9.29 -11.05 2.69
N SER A 307 10.50 -11.48 2.28
CA SER A 307 10.80 -12.88 1.97
C SER A 307 10.42 -13.83 3.12
N ARG A 308 10.49 -13.35 4.37
CA ARG A 308 10.08 -14.07 5.60
C ARG A 308 8.58 -14.40 5.68
N MET A 309 7.74 -13.85 4.80
CA MET A 309 6.30 -14.14 4.73
C MET A 309 5.97 -15.41 3.94
N ARG A 310 6.95 -16.27 3.64
CA ARG A 310 6.78 -17.56 2.94
C ARG A 310 6.06 -17.44 1.60
N TRP A 311 6.67 -16.69 0.68
CA TRP A 311 6.23 -16.60 -0.72
C TRP A 311 6.51 -17.85 -1.54
N THR A 312 7.53 -18.60 -1.15
CA THR A 312 8.06 -19.79 -1.82
C THR A 312 8.78 -20.65 -0.78
N ASP A 313 9.35 -21.78 -1.22
CA ASP A 313 10.24 -22.61 -0.41
C ASP A 313 11.54 -21.89 0.01
N GLU A 314 12.40 -22.60 0.76
CA GLU A 314 13.64 -22.04 1.30
C GLU A 314 14.62 -21.60 0.21
N GLU A 315 14.71 -22.37 -0.88
CA GLU A 315 15.57 -22.06 -2.03
C GLU A 315 15.11 -20.78 -2.72
N GLY A 316 13.81 -20.68 -3.07
CA GLY A 316 13.27 -19.46 -3.66
C GLY A 316 13.35 -18.26 -2.71
N THR A 317 13.28 -18.47 -1.40
CA THR A 317 13.48 -17.40 -0.41
C THR A 317 14.92 -16.90 -0.44
N ALA A 318 15.90 -17.80 -0.51
CA ALA A 318 17.31 -17.44 -0.64
C ALA A 318 17.58 -16.70 -1.98
N GLU A 319 16.95 -17.12 -3.07
CA GLU A 319 17.04 -16.41 -4.36
C GLU A 319 16.50 -14.97 -4.29
N LEU A 320 15.36 -14.75 -3.62
CA LEU A 320 14.79 -13.42 -3.42
C LEU A 320 15.74 -12.51 -2.64
N VAL A 321 16.32 -13.02 -1.55
CA VAL A 321 17.28 -12.27 -0.73
C VAL A 321 18.54 -11.96 -1.54
N GLN A 322 19.05 -12.94 -2.30
CA GLN A 322 20.22 -12.76 -3.16
C GLN A 322 19.97 -11.74 -4.28
N LEU A 323 18.79 -11.77 -4.91
CA LEU A 323 18.40 -10.79 -5.93
C LEU A 323 18.34 -9.37 -5.35
N GLY A 324 17.62 -9.19 -4.23
CA GLY A 324 17.53 -7.89 -3.58
C GLY A 324 18.90 -7.38 -3.15
N LYS A 325 19.75 -8.25 -2.59
CA LYS A 325 21.14 -7.93 -2.25
C LYS A 325 21.91 -7.44 -3.48
N ALA A 326 21.85 -8.15 -4.59
CA ALA A 326 22.55 -7.78 -5.82
C ALA A 326 22.10 -6.41 -6.35
N MET A 327 20.80 -6.07 -6.23
CA MET A 327 20.29 -4.74 -6.57
C MET A 327 20.85 -3.65 -5.65
N LEU A 328 20.92 -3.91 -4.34
CA LEU A 328 21.50 -2.97 -3.38
C LEU A 328 23.01 -2.76 -3.60
N ASP A 329 23.75 -3.84 -3.86
CA ASP A 329 25.18 -3.75 -4.22
C ASP A 329 25.38 -2.92 -5.50
N ALA A 330 24.54 -3.12 -6.52
CA ALA A 330 24.61 -2.36 -7.76
C ALA A 330 24.33 -0.86 -7.52
N VAL A 331 23.43 -0.52 -6.59
CA VAL A 331 23.19 0.86 -6.18
C VAL A 331 24.40 1.45 -5.44
N GLU A 332 25.07 0.69 -4.55
CA GLU A 332 26.28 1.18 -3.86
C GLU A 332 27.47 1.37 -4.80
N ALA A 333 27.55 0.55 -5.85
CA ALA A 333 28.62 0.61 -6.85
C ALA A 333 28.33 1.56 -8.03
N ASP A 334 27.17 2.24 -8.05
CA ASP A 334 26.66 3.01 -9.19
C ASP A 334 26.65 2.19 -10.51
N ASP A 335 26.43 0.87 -10.42
CA ASP A 335 26.46 -0.06 -11.54
C ASP A 335 25.13 -0.08 -12.30
N SER A 336 24.97 0.90 -13.18
CA SER A 336 23.78 1.03 -14.03
C SER A 336 23.56 -0.17 -14.97
N LYS A 337 24.59 -0.95 -15.31
CA LYS A 337 24.44 -2.12 -16.20
C LYS A 337 23.74 -3.26 -15.46
N SER A 338 24.14 -3.55 -14.23
CA SER A 338 23.45 -4.53 -13.39
C SER A 338 21.99 -4.13 -13.16
N LEU A 339 21.72 -2.85 -12.91
CA LEU A 339 20.35 -2.34 -12.74
C LEU A 339 19.48 -2.48 -14.00
N LEU A 340 20.07 -2.31 -15.19
CA LEU A 340 19.39 -2.51 -16.48
C LEU A 340 18.96 -3.97 -16.72
N THR A 341 19.69 -4.94 -16.18
CA THR A 341 19.41 -6.37 -16.37
C THR A 341 18.42 -6.95 -15.36
N GLY A 342 18.08 -6.20 -14.30
CA GLY A 342 17.18 -6.64 -13.24
C GLY A 342 15.69 -6.43 -13.55
N PRO A 343 14.78 -6.80 -12.62
CA PRO A 343 13.33 -6.62 -12.78
C PRO A 343 12.90 -5.19 -13.08
N LEU A 344 13.67 -4.22 -12.58
CA LEU A 344 13.42 -2.79 -12.76
C LEU A 344 14.22 -2.17 -13.91
N GLY A 345 14.81 -2.98 -14.80
CA GLY A 345 15.50 -2.54 -16.00
C GLY A 345 14.73 -1.49 -16.83
N PRO A 346 13.39 -1.59 -16.99
CA PRO A 346 12.60 -0.57 -17.70
C PRO A 346 12.74 0.86 -17.17
N LEU A 347 13.13 1.07 -15.90
CA LEU A 347 13.41 2.42 -15.36
C LEU A 347 14.58 3.12 -16.07
N PHE A 348 15.53 2.33 -16.58
CA PHE A 348 16.82 2.83 -17.07
C PHE A 348 16.95 2.74 -18.60
N CYS A 349 15.97 2.13 -19.28
CA CYS A 349 15.89 2.18 -20.73
C CYS A 349 15.61 3.61 -21.20
N LYS A 350 16.28 4.06 -22.26
CA LYS A 350 15.89 5.30 -22.95
C LYS A 350 14.54 5.05 -23.60
N SER A 351 13.56 5.93 -23.36
CA SER A 351 12.29 5.91 -24.09
C SER A 351 12.60 6.00 -25.59
N THR A 352 12.29 4.94 -26.33
CA THR A 352 12.39 4.89 -27.80
C THR A 352 11.27 5.65 -28.46
#